data_AF-A0A7X7GHG1-F1
#
_entry.id   AF-A0A7X7GHG1-F1
#
_cell.length_a   1.000
_cell.length_b   1.000
_cell.length_c   1.000
_cell.angle_alpha   90.00
_cell.angle_beta   90.00
_cell.angle_gamma   90.00
#
_symmetry.space_group_name_H-M   'P 1'
#
loop_
_entity.id
_entity.type
_entity.pdbx_description
1 polymer ?
#
loop_
_entity_poly.entity_id
_entity_poly.type
_entity_poly.pdbx_seq_one_letter_code
_entity_poly.pdbx_strand_id
1 'polypeptide(L)' 'MKLRINQQSTSPPYLDLPDDLTGYAVTLDLSRSDSSIEEGLGGLINEIRSRGAARVVITGDRRELIGTNRAA' A
#
# COMPACT_ATOMS: atom_id res chain seq x y z
N MET A 1 -12.75 10.90 0.78
CA MET A 1 -13.60 9.74 0.39
C MET A 1 -12.82 8.44 0.64
N LYS A 2 -13.48 7.28 0.81
CA LYS A 2 -12.82 5.99 1.10
C LYS A 2 -12.90 5.07 -0.13
N LEU A 3 -11.78 4.84 -0.79
CA LEU A 3 -11.65 3.92 -1.91
C LEU A 3 -11.22 2.54 -1.42
N ARG A 4 -11.85 1.47 -1.91
CA ARG A 4 -11.50 0.07 -1.61
C ARG A 4 -11.11 -0.63 -2.90
N ILE A 5 -9.87 -1.11 -2.97
CA ILE A 5 -9.30 -1.76 -4.14
C ILE A 5 -8.93 -3.18 -3.72
N ASN A 6 -9.49 -4.18 -4.41
CA ASN A 6 -9.20 -5.60 -4.16
C ASN A 6 -8.29 -6.12 -5.27
N GLN A 7 -7.02 -5.74 -5.25
CA GLN A 7 -6.04 -6.15 -6.27
C GLN A 7 -5.21 -7.34 -5.77
N GLN A 8 -5.10 -8.41 -6.57
CA GLN A 8 -4.23 -9.57 -6.31
C GLN A 8 -2.92 -9.55 -7.12
N SER A 9 -2.69 -8.51 -7.93
CA SER A 9 -1.46 -8.39 -8.73
C SER A 9 -0.25 -8.09 -7.84
N THR A 10 0.77 -8.94 -7.96
CA THR A 10 2.03 -8.88 -7.19
C THR A 10 3.17 -8.19 -7.96
N SER A 11 2.91 -7.65 -9.15
CA SER A 11 3.92 -6.95 -9.94
C SER A 11 3.31 -5.85 -10.81
N PRO A 12 4.01 -4.70 -11.00
CA PRO A 12 3.59 -3.66 -11.92
C PRO A 12 3.43 -4.17 -13.36
N PRO A 13 2.54 -3.55 -14.16
CA PRO A 13 1.66 -2.44 -13.81
C PRO A 13 0.46 -2.88 -12.95
N TYR A 14 0.10 -2.06 -11.97
CA TYR A 14 -1.06 -2.26 -11.10
C TYR A 14 -2.34 -1.75 -11.80
N LEU A 15 -2.83 -2.57 -12.73
CA LEU A 15 -3.87 -2.22 -13.72
C LEU A 15 -5.20 -1.75 -13.12
N ASP A 16 -5.51 -2.14 -11.87
CA ASP A 16 -6.77 -1.80 -11.21
C ASP A 16 -6.66 -0.55 -10.33
N LEU A 17 -5.48 0.08 -10.23
CA LEU A 17 -5.34 1.37 -9.56
C LEU A 17 -5.84 2.49 -10.49
N PRO A 18 -6.73 3.38 -9.99
CA PRO A 18 -7.05 4.61 -10.70
C PRO A 18 -5.80 5.45 -10.99
N ASP A 19 -5.78 6.12 -12.13
CA ASP A 19 -4.65 6.98 -12.53
C ASP A 19 -4.48 8.20 -11.62
N ASP A 20 -5.59 8.69 -11.04
CA ASP A 20 -5.60 9.79 -10.07
C ASP A 20 -6.21 9.34 -8.74
N LEU A 21 -5.40 9.46 -7.69
CA LEU A 21 -5.73 9.16 -6.30
C LEU A 21 -5.72 10.42 -5.42
N THR A 22 -5.72 11.61 -6.02
CA THR A 22 -5.75 12.89 -5.31
C THR A 22 -6.91 12.96 -4.32
N GLY A 23 -6.59 13.25 -3.06
CA GLY A 23 -7.58 13.37 -1.99
C GLY A 23 -8.13 12.04 -1.45
N TYR A 24 -7.64 10.89 -1.94
CA TYR A 24 -8.01 9.58 -1.42
C TYR A 24 -7.05 9.10 -0.33
N ALA A 25 -7.64 8.47 0.68
CA ALA A 25 -6.91 7.60 1.61
C ALA A 25 -7.01 6.16 1.09
N VAL A 26 -5.86 5.56 0.76
CA VAL A 26 -5.76 4.20 0.23
C VAL A 26 -5.41 3.25 1.37
N THR A 27 -6.15 2.14 1.49
CA THR A 27 -5.87 1.09 2.46
C THR A 27 -5.37 -0.15 1.72
N LEU A 28 -4.19 -0.63 2.08
CA LEU A 28 -3.58 -1.86 1.59
C LEU A 28 -3.77 -2.94 2.66
N ASP A 29 -4.54 -3.98 2.35
CA ASP A 29 -4.74 -5.10 3.26
C ASP A 29 -3.82 -6.27 2.91
N LEU A 30 -2.87 -6.55 3.81
CA LEU A 30 -1.84 -7.58 3.69
C LEU A 30 -2.19 -8.85 4.47
N SER A 31 -3.42 -8.96 5.00
CA SER A 31 -3.89 -10.12 5.78
C SER A 31 -3.76 -11.47 5.04
N ARG A 32 -3.59 -11.44 3.71
CA ARG A 32 -3.40 -12.62 2.84
C ARG A 32 -2.08 -12.62 2.09
N SER A 33 -1.15 -11.73 2.44
CA SER A 33 0.13 -11.58 1.76
C SER A 33 1.15 -12.59 2.26
N ASP A 34 1.92 -13.16 1.34
CA ASP A 34 3.10 -13.97 1.66
C ASP A 34 4.37 -13.10 1.77
N SER A 35 5.50 -13.73 2.11
CA SER A 35 6.79 -13.06 2.26
C SER A 35 7.34 -12.43 0.97
N SER A 36 6.81 -12.79 -0.22
CA SER A 36 7.22 -12.22 -1.50
C SER A 36 6.63 -10.82 -1.72
N ILE A 37 5.58 -10.44 -1.00
CA ILE A 37 4.97 -9.11 -1.11
C ILE A 37 5.85 -8.02 -0.50
N GLU A 38 6.73 -8.35 0.44
CA GLU A 38 7.59 -7.35 1.09
C GLU A 38 8.54 -6.66 0.10
N GLU A 39 9.02 -7.37 -0.91
CA GLU A 39 9.87 -6.81 -1.97
C GLU A 39 9.10 -5.87 -2.92
N GLY A 40 7.82 -6.18 -3.20
CA GLY A 40 6.96 -5.37 -4.08
C GLY A 40 6.24 -4.21 -3.39
N LEU A 41 6.09 -4.26 -2.06
CA LEU A 41 5.29 -3.30 -1.29
C LEU A 41 5.82 -1.87 -1.39
N GLY A 42 7.15 -1.71 -1.38
CA GLY A 42 7.78 -0.39 -1.54
C GLY A 42 7.44 0.27 -2.89
N GLY A 43 7.47 -0.52 -3.98
CA GLY A 43 7.09 -0.07 -5.30
C GLY A 43 5.61 0.34 -5.37
N LEU A 44 4.73 -0.48 -4.79
CA LEU A 44 3.29 -0.20 -4.72
C LEU A 44 2.98 1.09 -3.95
N ILE A 45 3.62 1.30 -2.79
CA ILE A 45 3.43 2.53 -1.99
C ILE A 45 3.89 3.76 -2.77
N ASN A 46 5.03 3.68 -3.47
CA ASN A 46 5.55 4.77 -4.28
C ASN A 46 4.61 5.12 -5.44
N GLU A 47 4.07 4.11 -6.12
CA GLU A 47 3.12 4.32 -7.21
C GLU A 47 1.80 4.96 -6.73
N ILE A 48 1.28 4.52 -5.58
CA ILE A 48 0.07 5.13 -4.98
C ILE A 48 0.31 6.60 -4.62
N ARG A 49 1.51 6.92 -4.09
CA ARG A 49 1.89 8.30 -3.79
C ARG A 49 2.09 9.14 -5.05
N SER A 50 2.72 8.60 -6.09
CA SER A 50 2.93 9.34 -7.35
C SER A 50 1.61 9.67 -8.05
N ARG A 51 0.57 8.87 -7.82
CA ARG A 51 -0.81 9.11 -8.29
C ARG A 51 -1.59 10.10 -7.41
N GLY A 52 -1.00 10.68 -6.36
CA GLY A 52 -1.61 11.77 -5.58
C GLY A 52 -2.34 11.34 -4.30
N ALA A 53 -2.25 10.07 -3.88
CA ALA A 53 -2.90 9.62 -2.65
C ALA A 53 -2.50 10.47 -1.43
N ALA A 54 -3.49 11.02 -0.73
CA ALA A 54 -3.27 11.86 0.45
C ALA A 54 -2.78 11.05 1.65
N ARG A 55 -3.11 9.76 1.72
CA ARG A 55 -2.68 8.85 2.78
C ARG A 55 -2.64 7.40 2.28
N VAL A 56 -1.64 6.65 2.72
CA VAL A 56 -1.57 5.19 2.55
C VAL A 56 -1.62 4.55 3.93
N VAL A 57 -2.55 3.63 4.15
CA VAL A 57 -2.72 2.86 5.38
C VAL A 57 -2.46 1.41 5.05
N ILE A 58 -1.61 0.74 5.82
CA ILE A 58 -1.32 -0.68 5.66
C ILE A 58 -2.01 -1.42 6.81
N THR A 59 -2.85 -2.38 6.49
CA THR A 59 -3.52 -3.26 7.44
C THR A 59 -3.13 -4.71 7.17
N GLY A 60 -3.27 -5.58 8.16
CA GLY A 60 -2.92 -6.99 8.07
C GLY A 60 -2.15 -7.47 9.29
N ASP A 61 -2.14 -8.79 9.51
CA ASP A 61 -1.34 -9.44 10.55
C ASP A 61 0.14 -9.39 10.17
N ARG A 62 0.70 -8.19 10.27
CA ARG A 62 2.13 -8.00 10.22
C ARG A 62 2.65 -8.41 11.59
N ARG A 63 3.28 -9.60 11.67
CA ARG A 63 4.30 -9.84 12.71
C ARG A 63 5.12 -8.56 12.80
N GLU A 64 4.99 -7.91 13.96
CA GLU A 64 5.51 -6.60 14.33
C GLU A 64 6.20 -5.80 13.22
N LEU A 65 5.49 -4.82 12.67
CA LEU A 65 6.16 -3.63 12.15
C LEU A 65 6.87 -2.95 13.32
N ILE A 66 8.09 -3.38 13.63
CA ILE A 66 9.00 -2.67 14.53
C ILE A 66 9.44 -1.41 13.79
N GLY A 67 8.61 -0.37 13.85
CA GLY A 67 9.02 0.98 13.53
C GLY A 67 9.86 1.50 14.69
N THR A 68 11.19 1.41 14.59
CA THR A 68 12.10 2.14 15.48
C THR A 68 11.97 3.63 15.19
N ASN A 69 10.97 4.28 15.77
CA ASN A 69 10.94 5.73 15.88
C ASN A 69 11.78 6.12 17.10
N ARG A 70 13.11 6.04 16.96
CA ARG A 70 14.03 6.61 17.94
C ARG A 70 14.21 8.09 17.58
N ALA A 71 13.33 8.92 18.11
CA ALA A 71 13.62 10.33 18.26
C ALA A 71 14.71 10.48 19.34
N ALA A 72 15.81 11.12 18.98
CA ALA A 72 16.77 11.73 19.89
C ALA A 72 16.82 13.22 19.56
#